data_AF-A0A7C6ZYF8-F1
#
_entry.id   AF-A0A7C6ZYF8-F1
#
_cell.length_a   1.000
_cell.length_b   1.000
_cell.length_c   1.000
_cell.angle_alpha   90.00
_cell.angle_beta   90.00
_cell.angle_gamma   90.00
#
_symmetry.space_group_name_H-M   'P 1'
#
loop_
_entity.id
_entity.type
_entity.pdbx_description
1 polymer ?
#
loop_
_entity_poly.entity_id
_entity_poly.type
_entity_poly.pdbx_seq_one_letter_code
_entity_poly.pdbx_strand_id
1 'polypeptide(L)' 'MCDVIVDENHRGKGIGKKLVSLVVESDEFKDLRGILATRDAHGLYQQYGFVKAAEGRFMLRPAYE' A
#
# COMPACT_ATOMS: atom_id res chain seq x y z
N MET A 1 6.72 9.98 -2.64
CA MET A 1 7.14 8.99 -3.65
C MET A 1 7.46 7.72 -2.89
N CYS A 2 6.72 6.64 -3.14
CA CYS A 2 6.90 5.38 -2.41
C CYS A 2 7.10 4.29 -3.46
N ASP A 3 8.36 3.90 -3.67
CA ASP A 3 8.71 2.91 -4.68
C ASP A 3 8.79 1.53 -4.02
N VAL A 4 7.67 0.82 -3.96
CA VAL A 4 7.64 -0.58 -3.50
C VAL A 4 8.12 -1.47 -4.63
N ILE A 5 9.38 -1.88 -4.58
CA ILE A 5 10.00 -2.74 -5.58
C ILE A 5 10.56 -3.98 -4.91
N VAL A 6 10.35 -5.13 -5.55
CA VAL A 6 10.97 -6.40 -5.16
C VAL A 6 11.80 -6.90 -6.33
N ASP A 7 13.05 -7.25 -6.02
CA ASP A 7 13.97 -7.91 -6.95
C ASP A 7 13.31 -9.11 -7.63
N GLU A 8 13.58 -9.30 -8.92
CA GLU A 8 12.86 -10.27 -9.74
C GLU A 8 13.03 -11.71 -9.24
N ASN A 9 14.22 -12.04 -8.74
CA ASN A 9 14.55 -13.37 -8.19
C ASN A 9 13.86 -13.64 -6.83
N HIS A 10 13.21 -12.63 -6.27
CA HIS A 10 12.57 -12.67 -4.96
C HIS A 10 11.05 -12.43 -5.02
N ARG A 11 10.49 -12.19 -6.22
CA ARG A 11 9.03 -12.08 -6.42
C ARG A 11 8.34 -13.42 -6.16
N GLY A 12 7.03 -13.38 -5.92
CA GLY A 12 6.21 -14.56 -5.59
C GLY A 12 6.37 -15.08 -4.15
N LYS A 13 7.34 -14.57 -3.38
CA LYS A 13 7.63 -14.98 -2.00
C LYS A 13 6.88 -14.18 -0.92
N GLY A 14 5.93 -13.33 -1.30
CA GLY A 14 5.15 -12.50 -0.36
C GLY A 14 5.88 -11.29 0.22
N ILE A 15 7.10 -10.96 -0.22
CA ILE A 15 7.91 -9.86 0.34
C ILE A 15 7.20 -8.50 0.22
N GLY A 16 6.64 -8.18 -0.95
CA GLY A 16 5.93 -6.91 -1.15
C GLY A 16 4.74 -6.73 -0.20
N LYS A 17 4.00 -7.83 0.08
CA LYS A 17 2.92 -7.84 1.08
C LYS A 17 3.46 -7.53 2.48
N LYS A 18 4.58 -8.16 2.86
CA LYS A 18 5.22 -7.94 4.16
C LYS A 18 5.73 -6.51 4.31
N LEU A 19 6.29 -5.92 3.25
CA LEU A 19 6.73 -4.52 3.27
C LEU A 19 5.56 -3.57 3.52
N VAL A 20 4.44 -3.77 2.79
CA VAL A 20 3.25 -2.92 2.97
C VAL A 20 2.62 -3.11 4.35
N SER A 21 2.54 -4.35 4.86
CA SER A 21 1.96 -4.61 6.20
C SER A 21 2.75 -3.90 7.29
N LEU A 22 4.09 -3.99 7.25
CA LEU A 22 4.96 -3.34 8.23
C LEU A 22 4.78 -1.81 8.28
N VAL A 23 4.57 -1.17 7.12
CA VAL A 23 4.32 0.28 7.07
C VAL A 23 2.94 0.62 7.64
N VAL A 24 1.91 -0.14 7.28
CA VAL A 24 0.52 0.13 7.66
C VAL A 24 0.25 -0.20 9.13
N GLU A 25 0.95 -1.19 9.68
CA GLU A 25 0.81 -1.69 11.07
C GLU A 25 1.80 -1.04 12.04
N SER A 26 2.77 -0.25 11.56
CA SER A 26 3.74 0.44 12.41
C SER A 26 3.04 1.42 13.35
N ASP A 27 3.34 1.36 14.65
CA ASP A 27 2.83 2.33 15.64
C ASP A 27 3.22 3.78 15.32
N GLU A 28 4.32 3.98 14.59
CA GLU A 28 4.78 5.31 14.17
C GLU A 28 3.93 5.88 13.01
N PHE A 29 3.38 5.01 12.16
CA PHE A 29 2.77 5.42 10.88
C PHE A 29 1.29 5.04 10.74
N LYS A 30 0.74 4.22 11.64
CA LYS A 30 -0.62 3.67 11.54
C LYS A 30 -1.69 4.75 11.46
N ASP A 31 -1.46 5.90 12.10
CA ASP A 31 -2.41 7.02 12.17
C ASP A 31 -2.18 8.05 11.06
N LEU A 32 -1.22 7.83 10.15
CA LEU A 32 -1.00 8.70 9.01
C LEU A 32 -1.96 8.38 7.86
N ARG A 33 -2.39 9.44 7.16
CA ARG A 33 -3.11 9.32 5.90
C ARG A 33 -2.20 8.72 4.82
N GLY A 34 -2.64 7.62 4.22
CA GLY A 34 -1.95 6.98 3.10
C GLY A 34 -2.42 7.50 1.75
N ILE A 35 -1.48 7.76 0.84
CA ILE A 35 -1.75 8.03 -0.58
C ILE A 35 -0.76 7.25 -1.44
N LEU A 36 -1.27 6.59 -2.48
CA LEU A 36 -0.45 5.94 -3.49
C LEU A 36 -1.15 6.00 -4.85
N ALA A 37 -0.39 5.73 -5.91
CA ALA A 37 -0.94 5.47 -7.23
C ALA A 37 -0.50 4.08 -7.68
N THR A 38 -1.43 3.29 -8.23
CA THR A 38 -1.12 1.99 -8.81
C THR A 38 -1.80 1.81 -10.16
N ARG A 39 -1.12 1.14 -11.09
CA ARG A 39 -1.68 0.85 -12.42
C ARG A 39 -2.58 -0.39 -12.38
N ASP A 40 -2.14 -1.43 -11.69
CA ASP A 40 -2.71 -2.78 -11.76
C ASP A 40 -2.81 -3.49 -10.39
N ALA A 41 -2.17 -2.99 -9.34
CA ALA A 41 -2.12 -3.65 -8.03
C ALA A 41 -3.21 -3.19 -7.04
N HIS A 42 -4.36 -2.70 -7.53
CA HIS A 42 -5.43 -2.18 -6.66
C HIS A 42 -5.89 -3.21 -5.61
N GLY A 43 -6.14 -4.46 -6.03
CA GLY A 43 -6.60 -5.52 -5.13
C GLY A 43 -5.59 -5.91 -4.05
N LEU A 44 -4.30 -5.64 -4.26
CA LEU A 44 -3.27 -5.81 -3.24
C LEU A 44 -3.46 -4.75 -2.13
N TYR A 45 -3.52 -3.47 -2.50
CA TYR A 45 -3.60 -2.38 -1.53
C TYR A 45 -4.93 -2.32 -0.79
N GLN A 46 -6.03 -2.79 -1.40
CA GLN A 46 -7.33 -2.93 -0.73
C GLN A 46 -7.28 -3.84 0.51
N GLN A 47 -6.38 -4.83 0.53
CA GLN A 47 -6.19 -5.71 1.70
C GLN A 47 -5.65 -4.95 2.92
N TYR A 48 -5.11 -3.76 2.73
CA TYR A 48 -4.51 -2.93 3.78
C TYR A 48 -5.32 -1.65 4.07
N GLY A 49 -6.60 -1.63 3.69
CA GLY A 49 -7.50 -0.51 3.99
C GLY A 49 -7.39 0.69 3.03
N PHE A 50 -6.68 0.55 1.90
CA PHE A 50 -6.72 1.56 0.84
C PHE A 50 -7.99 1.42 0.00
N VAL A 51 -8.63 2.55 -0.28
CA VAL A 51 -9.81 2.65 -1.15
C VAL A 51 -9.45 3.43 -2.42
N LYS A 52 -10.12 3.13 -3.53
CA LYS A 52 -9.92 3.89 -4.78
C LYS A 52 -10.41 5.33 -4.60
N ALA A 53 -9.65 6.29 -5.12
CA ALA A 53 -10.15 7.65 -5.32
C ALA A 53 -11.23 7.64 -6.43
N ALA A 54 -12.07 8.69 -6.46
CA ALA A 54 -13.20 8.79 -7.39
C ALA A 54 -12.79 8.59 -8.85
N GLU A 55 -11.63 9.10 -9.25
CA GLU A 55 -11.10 8.97 -10.60
C GLU A 55 -9.58 8.72 -10.58
N GLY A 56 -9.12 7.93 -11.54
CA GLY A 56 -7.69 7.70 -11.79
C GLY A 56 -7.07 6.51 -11.04
N ARG A 57 -5.74 6.55 -10.91
CA ARG A 57 -4.90 5.47 -10.36
C ARG A 57 -4.67 5.58 -8.86
N PHE A 58 -5.19 6.63 -8.23
CA PHE A 58 -4.92 6.93 -6.84
C PHE A 58 -5.74 6.05 -5.89
N MET A 59 -5.11 5.67 -4.80
CA MET A 59 -5.76 5.03 -3.67
C MET A 59 -5.44 5.81 -2.39
N LEU A 60 -6.41 5.88 -1.50
CA LEU A 60 -6.38 6.64 -0.26
C LEU A 60 -6.64 5.70 0.90
N ARG A 61 -5.89 5.87 1.99
CA ARG A 61 -6.18 5.26 3.29
C ARG A 61 -6.38 6.38 4.30
N PRO A 62 -7.55 6.50 4.94
CA PRO A 62 -7.78 7.55 5.92
C PRO A 62 -6.85 7.38 7.13
N ALA A 63 -6.51 8.49 7.78
CA ALA A 63 -6.01 8.44 9.14
C ALA A 63 -7.14 7.96 10.06
N TYR A 64 -6.81 7.16 11.07
CA TYR A 64 -7.76 6.89 12.15
C TYR A 64 -7.91 8.15 13.01
N GLU A 65 -9.12 8.44 13.47
CA GLU A 65 -9.40 9.53 14.43
C GLU A 65 -8.85 9.21 15.83
#